data_AF-A0A961FRD1-F1
#
_entry.id   AF-A0A961FRD1-F1
#
_cell.length_a   1.000
_cell.length_b   1.000
_cell.length_c   1.000
_cell.angle_alpha   90.00
_cell.angle_beta   90.00
_cell.angle_gamma   90.00
#
_symmetry.space_group_name_H-M   'P 1'
#
loop_
_entity.id
_entity.type
_entity.pdbx_description
1 polymer ?
#
loop_
_entity_poly.entity_id
_entity_poly.type
_entity_poly.pdbx_seq_one_letter_code
_entity_poly.pdbx_strand_id
1 'polypeptide(L)'
;MANKRISKSKRALILGLLVEGNTINGICRVLSVGKVSVLRFLNECGEACEDWHNRHFRGIDISSLQLDEQWAYCGKHKERMNREEKLNNPEMGDIWLWAGIDPKSKAIISWRTGKRDARTAKSLANDLANRVDGDVQIDTDQLKAYVPAIRRAFGDRASHAQVVKQFRNSLKPDPM
;
A
#
# COMPACT_ATOMS: atom_id res chain seq x y z
N MET A 1 9.67 -37.15 -5.90
CA MET A 1 8.70 -36.62 -6.89
C MET A 1 9.24 -35.29 -7.42
N ALA A 2 9.47 -35.17 -8.73
CA ALA A 2 9.95 -33.91 -9.31
C ALA A 2 8.90 -32.80 -9.08
N ASN A 3 9.32 -31.69 -8.48
CA ASN A 3 8.47 -30.54 -8.20
C ASN A 3 8.11 -29.84 -9.52
N LYS A 4 7.07 -30.33 -10.20
CA LYS A 4 6.65 -29.85 -11.52
C LYS A 4 6.13 -28.41 -11.38
N ARG A 5 6.94 -27.46 -11.86
CA ARG A 5 6.58 -26.04 -11.89
C ARG A 5 5.36 -25.84 -12.80
N ILE A 6 4.41 -24.99 -12.37
CA ILE A 6 3.24 -24.62 -13.17
C ILE A 6 3.72 -24.01 -14.50
N SER A 7 3.10 -24.39 -15.63
CA SER A 7 3.45 -23.85 -16.94
C SER A 7 3.25 -22.33 -17.02
N LYS A 8 4.00 -21.65 -17.90
CA LYS A 8 3.92 -20.18 -18.05
C LYS A 8 2.50 -19.69 -18.37
N SER A 9 1.80 -20.33 -19.30
CA SER A 9 0.43 -19.96 -19.67
C SER A 9 -0.54 -20.09 -18.50
N LYS A 10 -0.39 -21.15 -17.69
CA LYS A 10 -1.23 -21.37 -16.51
C LYS A 10 -0.91 -20.39 -15.38
N ARG A 11 0.36 -19.99 -15.22
CA ARG A 11 0.79 -18.90 -14.32
C ARG A 11 0.19 -17.56 -14.73
N ALA A 12 0.20 -17.22 -16.01
CA ALA A 12 -0.44 -15.99 -16.51
C ALA A 12 -1.94 -15.96 -16.20
N LEU A 13 -2.64 -17.09 -16.39
CA LEU A 13 -4.06 -17.21 -16.04
C LEU A 13 -4.31 -17.10 -14.53
N ILE A 14 -3.47 -17.70 -13.69
CA ILE A 14 -3.54 -17.53 -12.23
C ILE A 14 -3.40 -16.06 -11.86
N LEU A 15 -2.41 -15.36 -12.42
CA LEU A 15 -2.19 -13.94 -12.14
C LEU A 15 -3.39 -13.07 -12.57
N GLY A 16 -3.91 -13.29 -13.78
CA GLY A 16 -5.09 -12.57 -14.27
C GLY A 16 -6.31 -12.76 -13.35
N LEU A 17 -6.59 -14.01 -12.93
CA LEU A 17 -7.69 -14.28 -12.02
C LEU A 17 -7.51 -13.60 -10.64
N LEU A 18 -6.28 -13.53 -10.13
CA LEU A 18 -5.98 -12.82 -8.87
C LEU A 18 -6.25 -11.31 -9.00
N VAL A 19 -5.87 -10.69 -10.12
CA VAL A 19 -6.12 -9.27 -10.40
C VAL A 19 -7.62 -8.99 -10.48
N GLU A 20 -8.41 -9.90 -11.07
CA GLU A 20 -9.88 -9.82 -11.12
C GLU A 20 -10.56 -10.12 -9.77
N GLY A 21 -9.80 -10.33 -8.69
CA GLY A 21 -10.34 -10.54 -7.35
C GLY A 21 -10.84 -11.94 -7.06
N ASN A 22 -10.47 -12.95 -7.86
CA ASN A 22 -10.86 -14.33 -7.58
C ASN A 22 -10.15 -14.87 -6.34
N THR A 23 -10.90 -15.60 -5.50
CA THR A 23 -10.32 -16.24 -4.32
C THR A 23 -9.32 -17.33 -4.70
N ILE A 24 -8.27 -17.50 -3.89
CA ILE A 24 -7.26 -18.56 -4.08
C ILE A 24 -7.93 -19.94 -4.22
N ASN A 25 -8.93 -20.23 -3.38
CA ASN A 25 -9.66 -21.50 -3.44
C ASN A 25 -10.47 -21.64 -4.74
N GLY A 26 -11.06 -20.55 -5.25
CA GLY A 26 -11.72 -20.51 -6.55
C GLY A 26 -10.76 -20.87 -7.68
N ILE A 27 -9.60 -20.22 -7.71
CA ILE A 27 -8.55 -20.48 -8.71
C ILE A 27 -8.07 -21.94 -8.63
N CYS A 28 -7.87 -22.47 -7.42
CA CYS A 28 -7.48 -23.87 -7.23
C CYS A 28 -8.47 -24.84 -7.85
N ARG A 29 -9.78 -24.59 -7.69
CA ARG A 29 -10.84 -25.43 -8.28
C ARG A 29 -10.87 -25.31 -9.79
N VAL A 30 -10.95 -24.09 -10.32
CA VAL A 30 -11.09 -23.82 -11.76
C VAL A 30 -9.90 -24.36 -12.55
N LEU A 31 -8.68 -24.20 -12.02
CA LEU A 31 -7.46 -24.59 -12.72
C LEU A 31 -6.89 -25.92 -12.25
N SER A 32 -7.50 -26.61 -11.30
CA SER A 32 -6.97 -27.85 -10.70
C SER A 32 -5.49 -27.70 -10.30
N VAL A 33 -5.20 -26.72 -9.45
CA VAL A 33 -3.85 -26.44 -8.92
C VAL A 33 -3.86 -26.46 -7.40
N GLY A 34 -2.73 -26.85 -6.81
CA GLY A 34 -2.59 -26.86 -5.36
C GLY A 34 -2.45 -25.45 -4.77
N LYS A 35 -3.13 -25.20 -3.65
CA LYS A 35 -3.14 -23.91 -2.92
C LYS A 35 -1.73 -23.38 -2.63
N VAL A 36 -0.82 -24.24 -2.16
CA VAL A 36 0.57 -23.86 -1.86
C VAL A 36 1.30 -23.36 -3.11
N SER A 37 1.00 -23.92 -4.29
CA SER A 37 1.64 -23.49 -5.53
C SER A 37 1.11 -22.12 -6.00
N VAL A 38 -0.17 -21.84 -5.80
CA VAL A 38 -0.76 -20.52 -6.08
C VAL A 38 -0.18 -19.47 -5.13
N LEU A 39 -0.13 -19.76 -3.83
CA LEU A 39 0.43 -18.85 -2.83
C LEU A 39 1.91 -18.54 -3.07
N ARG A 40 2.73 -19.58 -3.34
CA ARG A 40 4.14 -19.38 -3.68
C ARG A 40 4.30 -18.55 -4.95
N PHE A 41 3.48 -18.81 -5.97
CA PHE A 41 3.53 -18.03 -7.21
C PHE A 41 3.10 -16.56 -7.00
N LEU A 42 2.11 -16.30 -6.15
CA LEU A 42 1.72 -14.93 -5.78
C LEU A 42 2.89 -14.20 -5.09
N ASN A 43 3.60 -14.87 -4.19
CA ASN A 43 4.80 -14.32 -3.57
C ASN A 43 5.91 -14.02 -4.60
N GLU A 44 6.21 -14.98 -5.49
CA GLU A 44 7.16 -14.79 -6.61
C GLU A 44 6.77 -13.58 -7.49
N CYS A 45 5.48 -13.35 -7.72
CA CYS A 45 5.00 -12.19 -8.48
C CYS A 45 5.18 -10.88 -7.72
N GLY A 46 4.89 -10.86 -6.41
CA GLY A 46 5.08 -9.69 -5.56
C GLY A 46 6.53 -9.21 -5.55
N GLU A 47 7.47 -10.14 -5.34
CA GLU A 47 8.92 -9.88 -5.38
C GLU A 47 9.35 -9.33 -6.76
N ALA A 48 8.87 -9.95 -7.85
CA ALA A 48 9.19 -9.48 -9.20
C ALA A 48 8.62 -8.07 -9.49
N CYS A 49 7.42 -7.76 -9.01
CA CYS A 49 6.81 -6.43 -9.13
C CYS A 49 7.59 -5.37 -8.32
N GLU A 50 7.98 -5.68 -7.09
CA GLU A 50 8.79 -4.80 -6.25
C GLU A 50 10.17 -4.55 -6.88
N ASP A 51 10.85 -5.59 -7.36
CA ASP A 51 12.14 -5.47 -8.05
C ASP A 51 12.05 -4.62 -9.32
N TRP A 52 11.02 -4.85 -10.13
CA TRP A 52 10.80 -4.06 -11.33
C TRP A 52 10.54 -2.60 -10.98
N HIS A 53 9.65 -2.34 -10.02
CA HIS A 53 9.31 -0.98 -9.60
C HIS A 53 10.52 -0.25 -9.01
N ASN A 54 11.32 -0.90 -8.17
CA ASN A 54 12.55 -0.37 -7.58
C ASN A 54 13.58 0.07 -8.62
N ARG A 55 13.63 -0.58 -9.78
CA ARG A 55 14.53 -0.24 -10.89
C ARG A 55 14.01 0.88 -11.79
N HIS A 56 12.70 0.94 -12.02
CA HIS A 56 12.12 1.82 -13.05
C HIS A 56 11.53 3.12 -12.49
N PHE A 57 11.09 3.13 -11.23
CA PHE A 57 10.52 4.32 -10.59
C PHE A 57 11.62 5.08 -9.85
N ARG A 58 12.56 5.66 -10.60
CA ARG A 58 13.72 6.44 -10.13
C ARG A 58 13.91 7.65 -11.02
N GLY A 59 14.41 8.75 -10.45
CA GLY A 59 14.65 9.99 -11.18
C GLY A 59 13.38 10.59 -11.77
N ILE A 60 12.28 10.52 -11.03
CA ILE A 60 10.95 10.90 -11.50
C ILE A 60 10.77 12.40 -11.30
N ASP A 61 10.59 13.12 -12.40
CA ASP A 61 10.23 14.54 -12.40
C ASP A 61 8.71 14.70 -12.34
N ILE A 62 8.21 15.14 -11.18
CA ILE A 62 6.79 15.43 -10.94
C ILE A 62 6.66 16.70 -10.08
N SER A 63 5.67 17.53 -10.42
CA SER A 63 5.40 18.76 -9.68
C SER A 63 4.58 18.55 -8.40
N SER A 64 3.87 17.43 -8.29
CA SER A 64 2.95 17.16 -7.19
C SER A 64 2.87 15.67 -6.84
N LEU A 65 2.66 15.37 -5.56
CA LEU A 65 2.56 14.03 -5.02
C LEU A 65 1.47 13.97 -3.94
N GLN A 66 0.58 13.00 -4.03
CA GLN A 66 -0.47 12.77 -3.03
C GLN A 66 -0.16 11.54 -2.19
N LEU A 67 -0.18 11.66 -0.87
CA LEU A 67 -0.02 10.52 0.04
C LEU A 67 -1.34 10.21 0.74
N ASP A 68 -1.74 8.95 0.68
CA ASP A 68 -2.96 8.44 1.30
C ASP A 68 -2.70 7.05 1.92
N GLU A 69 -3.60 6.65 2.82
CA GLU A 69 -3.60 5.32 3.42
C GLU A 69 -4.95 4.62 3.31
N GLN A 70 -4.92 3.38 2.82
CA GLN A 70 -6.07 2.48 2.83
C GLN A 70 -5.98 1.51 4.01
N TRP A 71 -7.01 1.49 4.85
CA TRP A 71 -7.13 0.54 5.97
C TRP A 71 -7.51 -0.87 5.50
N ALA A 72 -6.90 -1.87 6.14
CA ALA A 72 -7.24 -3.28 6.10
C ALA A 72 -6.88 -3.97 7.43
N TYR A 73 -6.99 -5.30 7.52
CA TYR A 73 -6.50 -6.08 8.66
C TYR A 73 -5.86 -7.39 8.24
N CYS A 74 -4.91 -7.87 9.04
CA CYS A 74 -4.29 -9.19 8.88
C CYS A 74 -4.74 -10.13 10.00
N GLY A 75 -5.31 -11.28 9.62
CA GLY A 75 -5.77 -12.34 10.51
C GLY A 75 -7.05 -12.01 11.29
N LYS A 76 -7.03 -10.95 12.11
CA LYS A 76 -8.16 -10.54 12.95
C LYS A 76 -8.22 -9.01 13.02
N HIS A 77 -9.43 -8.45 12.98
CA HIS A 77 -9.64 -7.01 13.19
C HIS A 77 -9.13 -6.60 14.57
N LYS A 78 -8.40 -5.48 14.69
CA LYS A 78 -7.71 -5.09 15.94
C LYS A 78 -8.64 -4.97 17.14
N GLU A 79 -9.83 -4.42 16.94
CA GLU A 79 -10.86 -4.30 17.99
C GLU A 79 -11.38 -5.64 18.52
N ARG A 80 -11.25 -6.72 17.75
CA ARG A 80 -11.65 -8.07 18.18
C ARG A 80 -10.53 -8.82 18.87
N MET A 81 -9.31 -8.27 18.90
CA MET A 81 -8.17 -8.92 19.52
C MET A 81 -8.15 -8.67 21.04
N ASN A 82 -7.87 -9.71 21.81
CA ASN A 82 -7.60 -9.58 23.24
C ASN A 82 -6.18 -9.05 23.50
N ARG A 83 -5.85 -8.75 24.76
CA ARG A 83 -4.55 -8.14 25.13
C ARG A 83 -3.36 -9.05 24.80
N GLU A 84 -3.50 -10.35 24.99
CA GLU A 84 -2.45 -11.33 24.72
C GLU A 84 -2.19 -11.47 23.21
N GLU A 85 -3.25 -11.54 22.40
CA GLU A 85 -3.17 -11.57 20.94
C GLU A 85 -2.43 -10.33 20.41
N LYS A 86 -2.74 -9.14 20.96
CA LYS A 86 -2.08 -7.87 20.57
C LYS A 86 -0.60 -7.85 20.95
N LEU A 87 -0.22 -8.49 22.05
CA LEU A 87 1.17 -8.52 22.53
C LEU A 87 2.01 -9.54 21.76
N ASN A 88 1.46 -10.74 21.54
CA ASN A 88 2.19 -11.87 20.96
C ASN A 88 2.22 -11.82 19.42
N ASN A 89 1.30 -11.08 18.77
CA ASN A 89 1.19 -11.01 17.31
C ASN A 89 1.16 -9.55 16.81
N PRO A 90 2.28 -8.81 16.89
CA PRO A 90 2.32 -7.40 16.50
C PRO A 90 1.93 -7.17 15.02
N GLU A 91 2.15 -8.16 14.15
CA GLU A 91 1.80 -8.11 12.73
C GLU A 91 0.30 -8.34 12.44
N MET A 92 -0.45 -8.92 13.39
CA MET A 92 -1.90 -9.06 13.26
C MET A 92 -2.63 -7.75 13.62
N GLY A 93 -3.92 -7.70 13.31
CA GLY A 93 -4.72 -6.49 13.55
C GLY A 93 -4.74 -5.58 12.34
N ASP A 94 -4.97 -4.31 12.61
CA ASP A 94 -5.04 -3.28 11.56
C ASP A 94 -3.70 -3.14 10.85
N ILE A 95 -3.77 -3.05 9.54
CA ILE A 95 -2.66 -2.78 8.63
C ILE A 95 -3.13 -1.73 7.64
N TRP A 96 -2.21 -0.86 7.22
CA TRP A 96 -2.50 0.22 6.30
C TRP A 96 -1.61 0.07 5.09
N LEU A 97 -2.19 0.18 3.90
CA LEU A 97 -1.47 0.38 2.66
C LEU A 97 -1.28 1.88 2.48
N TRP A 98 -0.06 2.34 2.62
CA TRP A 98 0.34 3.71 2.36
C TRP A 98 0.82 3.82 0.93
N ALA A 99 0.37 4.82 0.19
CA ALA A 99 0.76 5.03 -1.21
C ALA A 99 1.07 6.51 -1.48
N GLY A 100 2.17 6.76 -2.18
CA GLY A 100 2.48 8.04 -2.80
C GLY A 100 2.14 7.98 -4.28
N ILE A 101 1.23 8.83 -4.75
CA ILE A 101 0.63 8.79 -6.08
C ILE A 101 0.85 10.12 -6.78
N ASP A 102 1.30 10.09 -8.04
CA ASP A 102 1.24 11.27 -8.90
C ASP A 102 -0.23 11.54 -9.28
N PRO A 103 -0.84 12.67 -8.89
CA PRO A 103 -2.23 12.95 -9.20
C PRO A 103 -2.50 13.09 -10.70
N LYS A 104 -1.50 13.39 -11.54
CA LYS A 104 -1.66 13.57 -12.98
C LYS A 104 -1.66 12.24 -13.73
N SER A 105 -0.58 11.46 -13.63
CA SER A 105 -0.46 10.16 -14.32
C SER A 105 -1.17 9.02 -13.60
N LYS A 106 -1.54 9.22 -12.32
CA LYS A 106 -2.03 8.18 -11.41
C LYS A 106 -1.01 7.08 -11.12
N ALA A 107 0.26 7.31 -11.44
CA ALA A 107 1.32 6.37 -11.14
C ALA A 107 1.57 6.29 -9.63
N ILE A 108 1.68 5.07 -9.09
CA ILE A 108 2.10 4.83 -7.71
C ILE A 108 3.63 4.94 -7.67
N ILE A 109 4.13 6.04 -7.11
CA ILE A 109 5.56 6.35 -7.01
C ILE A 109 6.26 5.49 -5.97
N SER A 110 5.58 5.19 -4.87
CA SER A 110 6.02 4.24 -3.85
C SER A 110 4.82 3.78 -3.01
N TRP A 111 4.91 2.60 -2.42
CA TRP A 111 3.95 2.10 -1.45
C TRP A 111 4.65 1.40 -0.29
N ARG A 112 3.97 1.34 0.86
CA ARG A 112 4.38 0.56 2.02
C ARG A 112 3.17 -0.02 2.74
N THR A 113 3.26 -1.26 3.19
CA THR A 113 2.31 -1.84 4.13
C THR A 113 2.88 -1.74 5.55
N GLY A 114 2.10 -1.25 6.49
CA GLY A 114 2.56 -1.11 7.88
C GLY A 114 1.48 -0.62 8.83
N LYS A 115 1.86 -0.38 10.08
CA LYS A 115 0.94 0.24 11.05
C LYS A 115 0.74 1.73 10.72
N ARG A 116 -0.34 2.32 11.22
CA ARG A 116 -0.60 3.75 11.05
C ARG A 116 0.24 4.59 12.02
N ASP A 117 1.56 4.56 11.84
CA ASP A 117 2.54 5.13 12.75
C ASP A 117 3.65 5.94 12.04
N ALA A 118 4.45 6.64 12.86
CA ALA A 118 5.55 7.46 12.37
C ALA A 118 6.68 6.65 11.72
N ARG A 119 6.84 5.37 12.09
CA ARG A 119 7.86 4.49 11.49
C ARG A 119 7.54 4.25 10.03
N THR A 120 6.29 3.88 9.74
CA THR A 120 5.83 3.60 8.37
C THR A 120 5.83 4.87 7.52
N ALA A 121 5.34 5.99 8.07
CA ALA A 121 5.39 7.30 7.40
C ALA A 121 6.83 7.71 7.03
N LYS A 122 7.79 7.56 7.95
CA LYS A 122 9.21 7.85 7.69
C LYS A 122 9.79 6.96 6.59
N SER A 123 9.47 5.66 6.62
CA SER A 123 9.95 4.71 5.61
C SER A 123 9.44 5.07 4.21
N LEU A 124 8.15 5.39 4.09
CA LEU A 124 7.55 5.82 2.82
C LEU A 124 8.15 7.15 2.35
N ALA A 125 8.23 8.17 3.21
CA ALA A 125 8.77 9.48 2.85
C ALA A 125 10.22 9.39 2.34
N ASN A 126 11.07 8.61 3.03
CA ASN A 126 12.45 8.38 2.58
C ASN A 126 12.52 7.66 1.23
N ASP A 127 11.66 6.66 1.01
CA ASP A 127 11.64 5.95 -0.27
C ASP A 127 11.18 6.88 -1.41
N LEU A 128 10.16 7.70 -1.18
CA LEU A 128 9.70 8.71 -2.14
C LEU A 128 10.79 9.76 -2.45
N ALA A 129 11.49 10.26 -1.43
CA ALA A 129 12.57 11.24 -1.62
C ALA A 129 13.75 10.70 -2.44
N ASN A 130 13.95 9.37 -2.44
CA ASN A 130 14.95 8.66 -3.25
C ASN A 130 14.45 8.28 -4.66
N ARG A 131 13.22 8.65 -5.02
CA ARG A 131 12.62 8.36 -6.34
C ARG A 131 12.24 9.63 -7.09
N VAL A 132 11.87 10.68 -6.38
CA VAL A 132 11.42 11.97 -6.93
C VAL A 132 12.58 12.96 -6.96
N ASP A 133 12.85 13.46 -8.16
CA ASP A 133 13.86 14.48 -8.41
C ASP A 133 13.24 15.88 -8.34
N GLY A 134 14.08 16.89 -8.06
CA GLY A 134 13.65 18.28 -7.99
C GLY A 134 12.76 18.60 -6.79
N ASP A 135 12.05 19.72 -6.93
CA ASP A 135 11.12 20.25 -5.93
C ASP A 135 9.70 19.75 -6.22
N VAL A 136 8.97 19.38 -5.16
CA VAL A 136 7.64 18.77 -5.29
C VAL A 136 6.66 19.33 -4.27
N GLN A 137 5.42 19.55 -4.70
CA GLN A 137 4.30 19.79 -3.79
C GLN A 137 3.79 18.44 -3.26
N ILE A 138 3.73 18.27 -1.94
CA ILE A 138 3.22 17.05 -1.31
C ILE A 138 1.93 17.36 -0.57
N ASP A 139 0.85 16.73 -0.99
CA ASP A 139 -0.46 16.81 -0.36
C ASP A 139 -0.73 15.53 0.44
N THR A 140 -1.09 15.68 1.71
CA THR A 140 -1.44 14.53 2.56
C THR A 140 -2.77 14.76 3.27
N ASP A 141 -3.42 13.68 3.70
CA ASP A 141 -4.49 13.78 4.69
C ASP A 141 -3.93 14.25 6.06
N GLN A 142 -4.81 14.54 7.03
CA GLN A 142 -4.47 15.14 8.34
C GLN A 142 -3.65 14.24 9.30
N LEU A 143 -2.95 13.22 8.79
CA LEU A 143 -2.13 12.37 9.63
C LEU A 143 -0.86 13.10 10.07
N LYS A 144 -0.81 13.44 11.37
CA LYS A 144 0.31 14.19 11.99
C LYS A 144 1.69 13.57 11.76
N ALA A 145 1.76 12.26 11.51
CA ALA A 145 3.01 11.54 11.26
C ALA A 145 3.72 11.99 9.97
N TYR A 146 3.01 12.54 8.98
CA TYR A 146 3.60 12.96 7.71
C TYR A 146 4.49 14.18 7.83
N VAL A 147 4.09 15.19 8.59
CA VAL A 147 4.81 16.47 8.68
C VAL A 147 6.30 16.27 9.04
N PRO A 148 6.67 15.57 10.13
CA PRO A 148 8.07 15.34 10.44
C PRO A 148 8.76 14.34 9.48
N ALA A 149 8.01 13.40 8.89
CA ALA A 149 8.55 12.43 7.96
C ALA A 149 8.97 13.08 6.64
N ILE A 150 8.09 13.88 6.05
CA ILE A 150 8.32 14.61 4.80
C ILE A 150 9.45 15.62 4.98
N ARG A 151 9.38 16.45 6.02
CA ARG A 151 10.41 17.45 6.29
C ARG A 151 11.80 16.82 6.43
N ARG A 152 11.90 15.66 7.08
CA ARG A 152 13.18 14.97 7.24
C ARG A 152 13.68 14.33 5.95
N ALA A 153 12.79 13.82 5.11
CA ALA A 153 13.16 13.08 3.90
C ALA A 153 13.48 14.00 2.72
N PHE A 154 12.63 15.02 2.49
CA PHE A 154 12.76 15.93 1.35
C PHE A 154 13.54 17.20 1.68
N GLY A 155 13.66 17.57 2.97
CA GLY A 155 14.25 18.84 3.37
C GLY A 155 13.45 20.01 2.78
N ASP A 156 14.16 20.93 2.13
CA ASP A 156 13.56 22.11 1.51
C ASP A 156 12.98 21.83 0.10
N ARG A 157 13.17 20.63 -0.45
CA ARG A 157 12.63 20.22 -1.76
C ARG A 157 11.13 19.94 -1.76
N ALA A 158 10.46 19.99 -0.60
CA ALA A 158 9.04 19.72 -0.50
C ALA A 158 8.29 20.91 0.07
N SER A 159 7.32 21.40 -0.70
CA SER A 159 6.23 22.19 -0.15
C SER A 159 5.16 21.22 0.34
N HIS A 160 4.79 21.27 1.63
CA HIS A 160 3.82 20.33 2.21
C HIS A 160 2.51 21.05 2.53
N ALA A 161 1.40 20.50 2.03
CA ALA A 161 0.06 20.93 2.38
C ALA A 161 -0.77 19.77 2.94
N GLN A 162 -1.70 20.09 3.82
CA GLN A 162 -2.65 19.12 4.36
C GLN A 162 -4.05 19.42 3.82
N VAL A 163 -4.69 18.40 3.26
CA VAL A 163 -6.05 18.51 2.75
C VAL A 163 -7.03 18.22 3.90
N VAL A 164 -7.88 19.20 4.22
CA VAL A 164 -8.94 19.08 5.21
C VAL A 164 -10.26 18.77 4.50
N LYS A 165 -10.67 17.50 4.51
CA LYS A 165 -11.98 17.08 4.00
C LYS A 165 -13.09 17.49 4.98
N GLN A 166 -13.87 18.50 4.63
CA GLN A 166 -15.08 18.87 5.38
C GLN A 166 -16.24 17.99 4.93
N PHE A 167 -16.60 17.00 5.75
CA PHE A 167 -17.80 16.21 5.52
C PHE A 167 -19.00 16.91 6.17
N ARG A 168 -20.03 17.26 5.38
CA ARG A 168 -21.32 17.72 5.91
C ARG A 168 -22.02 16.53 6.58
N ASN A 169 -21.83 16.38 7.89
CA ASN A 169 -22.68 15.51 8.69
C ASN A 169 -23.99 16.23 9.01
N SER A 170 -25.08 15.78 8.38
CA SER A 170 -26.50 15.98 8.76
C SER A 170 -26.95 17.40 9.10
N LEU A 171 -27.82 17.95 8.25
CA LEU A 171 -28.76 19.02 8.60
C LEU A 171 -29.44 18.65 9.93
N LYS A 172 -29.07 19.29 11.04
CA LYS A 172 -29.99 19.37 12.18
C LYS A 172 -31.09 20.35 11.75
N PRO A 173 -32.38 19.98 11.81
CA PRO A 173 -33.44 20.96 11.59
C PRO A 173 -33.31 22.04 12.66
N ASP A 174 -33.46 23.30 12.24
CA ASP A 174 -33.48 24.45 13.15
C ASP A 174 -34.56 24.24 14.23
N PRO A 175 -34.25 24.51 15.51
CA PRO A 175 -35.29 24.55 16.53
C PRO A 175 -36.19 25.77 16.23
N MET A 176 -37.46 25.48 15.91
CA MET A 176 -38.54 26.47 15.98
C MET A 176 -38.74 26.95 17.42
#